data_AF-A0A965Y4Q8-F1
#
_entry.id   AF-A0A965Y4Q8-F1
#
_cell.length_a   1.000
_cell.length_b   1.000
_cell.length_c   1.000
_cell.angle_alpha   90.00
_cell.angle_beta   90.00
_cell.angle_gamma   90.00
#
_symmetry.space_group_name_H-M   'P 1'
#
loop_
_entity.id
_entity.type
_entity.pdbx_description
1 polymer ?
#
loop_
_entity_poly.entity_id
_entity_poly.type
_entity_poly.pdbx_seq_one_letter_code
_entity_poly.pdbx_strand_id
1 'polypeptide(L)' 'MERKGIEKGIEKGIEKGIEKGIEKGIARGIALNQIQIARKMLAAGEPDDKILTYAGITPEQLEDIRKENSSTIH' A
#
# COMPACT_ATOMS: atom_id res chain seq x y z
N MET A 1 18.07 -11.91 -39.45
CA MET A 1 18.52 -11.11 -38.27
C MET A 1 17.36 -10.54 -37.46
N GLU A 2 16.13 -10.54 -37.98
CA GLU A 2 14.96 -9.87 -37.36
C GLU A 2 14.35 -10.60 -36.15
N ARG A 3 14.41 -11.94 -36.09
CA ARG A 3 13.85 -12.73 -34.96
C ARG A 3 14.46 -12.36 -33.60
N LYS A 4 15.76 -12.08 -33.56
CA LYS A 4 16.48 -11.70 -32.33
C LYS A 4 16.07 -10.33 -31.78
N GLY A 5 15.60 -9.43 -32.64
CA GLY A 5 15.13 -8.10 -32.21
C GLY A 5 13.76 -8.17 -31.54
N ILE A 6 12.88 -9.01 -32.08
CA ILE A 6 11.52 -9.21 -31.56
C ILE A 6 11.55 -9.96 -30.22
N GLU A 7 12.32 -11.04 -30.10
CA GLU A 7 12.48 -11.78 -28.83
C GLU A 7 13.01 -10.88 -27.71
N LYS A 8 14.06 -10.10 -27.98
CA LYS A 8 14.61 -9.14 -27.01
C LYS A 8 13.63 -8.02 -26.65
N GLY A 9 12.78 -7.61 -27.59
CA GLY A 9 11.73 -6.61 -27.34
C GLY A 9 10.63 -7.13 -26.41
N ILE A 10 10.19 -8.37 -26.65
CA ILE A 10 9.16 -9.05 -25.84
C ILE A 10 9.68 -9.34 -24.43
N GLU A 11 10.89 -9.89 -24.31
CA GLU A 11 11.52 -10.21 -23.02
C GLU A 11 11.65 -8.96 -22.14
N LYS A 12 12.19 -7.86 -22.69
CA LYS A 12 12.29 -6.57 -21.98
C LYS A 12 10.93 -5.94 -21.66
N GLY A 13 9.92 -6.16 -22.51
CA GLY A 13 8.56 -5.66 -22.28
C GLY A 13 7.87 -6.37 -21.13
N ILE A 14 8.00 -7.70 -21.08
CA ILE A 14 7.45 -8.55 -20.02
C ILE A 14 8.15 -8.26 -18.69
N GLU A 15 9.48 -8.22 -18.68
CA GLU A 15 10.27 -7.95 -17.47
C GLU A 15 9.88 -6.61 -16.83
N LYS A 16 9.86 -5.52 -17.62
CA LYS A 16 9.44 -4.19 -17.15
C LYS A 16 7.97 -4.14 -16.72
N GLY A 17 7.10 -4.92 -17.37
CA GLY A 17 5.68 -5.00 -17.03
C GLY A 17 5.45 -5.69 -15.69
N ILE A 18 6.13 -6.81 -15.47
CA ILE A 18 6.09 -7.59 -14.23
C ILE A 18 6.68 -6.78 -13.08
N GLU A 19 7.85 -6.18 -13.26
CA GLU A 19 8.52 -5.37 -12.24
C GLU A 19 7.62 -4.23 -11.75
N LYS A 20 7.09 -3.43 -12.68
CA LYS A 20 6.15 -2.33 -12.36
C LYS A 20 4.85 -2.82 -11.73
N GLY A 21 4.37 -3.98 -12.16
CA GLY A 21 3.15 -4.60 -11.62
C GLY A 21 3.34 -5.06 -10.18
N ILE A 22 4.44 -5.75 -9.90
CA ILE A 22 4.82 -6.24 -8.57
C ILE A 22 5.07 -5.06 -7.63
N GLU A 23 5.84 -4.06 -8.05
CA GLU A 23 6.14 -2.88 -7.23
C GLU A 23 4.87 -2.14 -6.81
N LYS A 24 3.97 -1.86 -7.76
CA LYS A 24 2.67 -1.24 -7.47
C LYS A 24 1.77 -2.12 -6.59
N GLY A 25 1.79 -3.43 -6.81
CA GLY A 25 1.03 -4.41 -6.03
C GLY A 25 1.50 -4.44 -4.57
N ILE A 26 2.81 -4.54 -4.35
CA ILE A 26 3.43 -4.54 -3.02
C ILE A 26 3.17 -3.21 -2.31
N ALA A 27 3.40 -2.07 -2.97
CA ALA A 27 3.18 -0.76 -2.36
C ALA A 27 1.72 -0.57 -1.92
N ARG A 28 0.75 -0.96 -2.76
CA ARG A 28 -0.67 -0.93 -2.40
C ARG A 28 -0.99 -1.89 -1.26
N GLY A 29 -0.43 -3.10 -1.28
CA GLY A 29 -0.63 -4.11 -0.24
C GLY A 29 -0.13 -3.64 1.13
N ILE A 30 1.07 -3.04 1.17
CA ILE A 30 1.65 -2.46 2.39
C ILE A 30 0.75 -1.34 2.90
N ALA A 31 0.40 -0.35 2.06
CA ALA A 31 -0.45 0.77 2.47
C ALA A 31 -1.81 0.31 3.03
N LEU A 32 -2.46 -0.67 2.38
CA LEU A 32 -3.72 -1.25 2.86
C LEU A 32 -3.55 -1.94 4.22
N ASN A 33 -2.44 -2.67 4.41
CA ASN A 33 -2.16 -3.35 5.67
C ASN A 33 -1.97 -2.33 6.82
N GLN A 34 -1.17 -1.29 6.60
CA GLN A 34 -0.93 -0.21 7.57
C GLN A 34 -2.24 0.46 8.00
N ILE A 35 -3.10 0.79 7.05
CA ILE A 35 -4.44 1.36 7.33
C ILE A 35 -5.29 0.39 8.15
N GLN A 36 -5.30 -0.90 7.81
CA GLN A 36 -6.08 -1.90 8.55
C GLN A 36 -5.60 -2.09 9.99
N ILE A 37 -4.29 -2.11 10.22
CA ILE A 37 -3.72 -2.19 11.57
C ILE A 37 -4.15 -0.96 12.37
N ALA A 38 -3.94 0.24 11.82
CA ALA A 38 -4.30 1.48 12.50
C ALA A 38 -5.81 1.54 12.83
N ARG A 39 -6.69 1.14 11.91
CA ARG A 39 -8.14 1.07 12.16
C ARG A 39 -8.49 0.12 13.30
N LYS A 40 -7.89 -1.09 13.34
CA LYS A 40 -8.12 -2.06 14.41
C LYS A 40 -7.64 -1.54 15.76
N MET A 41 -6.47 -0.89 15.80
CA MET A 41 -5.92 -0.34 17.02
C MET A 41 -6.72 0.86 17.54
N LEU A 42 -7.19 1.74 16.64
CA LEU A 42 -8.13 2.82 16.98
C LEU A 42 -9.43 2.26 17.57
N ALA A 43 -10.01 1.23 16.94
CA ALA A 43 -11.23 0.58 17.43
C ALA A 43 -11.02 -0.11 18.79
N ALA A 44 -9.80 -0.58 19.07
CA ALA A 44 -9.41 -1.13 20.37
C ALA A 44 -9.09 -0.06 21.43
N GLY A 45 -9.10 1.24 21.07
CA GLY A 45 -8.79 2.33 21.99
C GLY A 45 -7.30 2.45 22.34
N GLU A 46 -6.42 1.92 21.49
CA GLU A 46 -4.97 2.02 21.69
C GLU A 46 -4.49 3.48 21.52
N PRO A 47 -3.41 3.88 22.22
CA PRO A 47 -2.89 5.24 22.15
C PRO A 47 -2.17 5.52 20.83
N ASP A 48 -2.21 6.79 20.40
CA ASP A 48 -1.71 7.24 19.09
C ASP A 48 -0.25 6.87 18.88
N ASP A 49 0.62 7.09 19.86
CA ASP A 49 2.04 6.74 19.77
C ASP A 49 2.28 5.27 19.41
N LYS A 50 1.45 4.37 19.96
CA LYS A 50 1.49 2.93 19.68
C LYS A 50 0.98 2.67 18.27
N ILE A 51 -0.09 3.33 17.85
CA ILE A 51 -0.64 3.19 16.50
C ILE A 51 0.39 3.61 15.45
N LEU A 52 1.01 4.78 15.63
CA LEU A 52 2.03 5.30 14.72
C LEU A 52 3.22 4.34 14.62
N THR A 53 3.68 3.82 15.76
CA THR A 53 4.83 2.90 15.82
C THR A 53 4.55 1.55 15.16
N TYR A 54 3.42 0.91 15.50
CA TYR A 54 3.15 -0.47 15.06
C TYR A 54 2.48 -0.54 13.69
N ALA A 55 1.65 0.44 13.32
CA ALA A 55 1.10 0.52 11.97
C ALA A 55 2.08 1.13 10.97
N GLY A 56 3.16 1.78 11.44
CA GLY A 56 4.17 2.41 10.58
C GLY A 56 3.59 3.54 9.74
N ILE A 57 2.65 4.32 10.31
CA ILE A 57 1.98 5.44 9.65
C ILE A 57 2.37 6.76 10.31
N THR A 58 2.14 7.86 9.61
CA THR A 58 2.38 9.21 10.13
C THR A 58 1.17 9.74 10.92
N PRO A 59 1.36 10.77 11.78
CA PRO A 59 0.26 11.44 12.46
C PRO A 59 -0.84 11.92 11.52
N GLU A 60 -0.46 12.43 10.35
CA GLU A 60 -1.40 12.92 9.33
C GLU A 60 -2.26 11.77 8.80
N GLN A 61 -1.65 10.63 8.47
CA GLN A 61 -2.36 9.43 8.04
C GLN A 61 -3.31 8.90 9.11
N LEU A 62 -2.91 8.97 10.38
CA LEU A 62 -3.76 8.58 11.51
C LEU A 62 -5.00 9.49 11.61
N GLU A 63 -4.83 10.79 11.40
CA GLU A 63 -5.93 11.76 11.40
C GLU A 63 -6.90 11.53 10.23
N ASP A 64 -6.39 11.25 9.04
CA ASP A 64 -7.21 10.91 7.86
C ASP A 64 -8.04 9.64 8.11
N ILE A 65 -7.42 8.60 8.68
CA ILE A 65 -8.11 7.35 9.04
C ILE A 65 -9.22 7.61 10.07
N ARG A 66 -9.01 8.51 11.04
CA ARG A 66 -10.03 8.91 12.01
C ARG A 66 -11.22 9.61 11.34
N LYS A 67 -10.95 10.52 10.41
CA LYS A 67 -11.98 11.23 9.63
C LYS A 67 -12.81 10.27 8.77
N GLU A 68 -12.15 9.34 8.08
CA GLU A 68 -12.84 8.31 7.29
C GLU A 68 -13.71 7.37 8.14
N ASN A 69 -13.20 6.92 9.29
CA ASN A 69 -13.96 6.07 10.21
C ASN A 69 -15.22 6.78 10.75
N SER A 70 -15.13 8.08 11.02
CA SER A 70 -16.29 8.88 11.44
C SER A 70 -17.31 9.10 10.33
N SER A 71 -16.90 8.98 9.06
CA SER A 71 -17.75 9.23 7.88
C SER A 71 -18.56 8.00 7.45
N THR A 72 -18.29 6.83 8.03
CA THR A 72 -19.01 5.57 7.73
C THR A 72 -20.21 5.34 8.65
N ILE A 73 -20.49 6.25 9.58
CA ILE A 73 -21.72 6.25 10.39
C ILE A 73 -22.72 7.22 9.74
N HIS A 74 -23.33 6.80 8.62
CA HIS A 74 -24.56 7.40 8.11
C HIS A 74 -25.46 6.33 7.52
#